data_AF-X1UUA1-F1
#
_entry.id   AF-X1UUA1-F1
#
_cell.length_a   1.000
_cell.length_b   1.000
_cell.length_c   1.000
_cell.angle_alpha   90.00
_cell.angle_beta   90.00
_cell.angle_gamma   90.00
#
_symmetry.space_group_name_H-M   'P 1'
#
loop_
_entity.id
_entity.type
_entity.pdbx_description
1 polymer ?
#
loop_
_entity_poly.entity_id
_entity_poly.type
_entity_poly.pdbx_seq_one_letter_code
_entity_poly.pdbx_strand_id
1 'polypeptide(L)'
;GFSIVDVFQLCVAWNNVNTYEFYKERIYKLEEEGHDSTDMDEAYRKAREWGDRIPIGVFYRMERPAYIDYFPFLKGEPVVRLPLDSFDITEMMKEFT
;
A
#
# COMPACT_ATOMS: atom_id res chain seq x y z
N GLY A 1 -7.90 0.20 0.81
CA GLY A 1 -6.88 -0.86 0.85
C GLY A 1 -5.59 -0.33 1.43
N PHE A 2 -4.49 -1.05 1.27
CA PHE A 2 -3.15 -0.63 1.66
C PHE A 2 -2.27 -0.62 0.41
N SER A 3 -1.44 0.41 0.27
CA SER A 3 -0.56 0.60 -0.89
C SER A 3 0.82 1.04 -0.41
N ILE A 4 1.87 0.52 -1.04
CA ILE A 4 3.25 0.96 -0.86
C ILE A 4 3.75 1.47 -2.21
N VAL A 5 4.39 2.64 -2.19
CA VAL A 5 5.13 3.18 -3.32
C VAL A 5 6.55 3.42 -2.85
N ASP A 6 7.47 2.56 -3.28
CA ASP A 6 8.89 2.78 -3.06
C ASP A 6 9.44 3.65 -4.21
N VAL A 7 10.16 4.70 -3.86
CA VAL A 7 10.65 5.70 -4.82
C VAL A 7 12.16 5.78 -4.69
N PHE A 8 12.87 5.45 -5.76
CA PHE A 8 14.31 5.67 -5.83
C PHE A 8 14.62 7.17 -5.80
N GLN A 9 14.88 7.68 -4.60
CA GLN A 9 15.21 9.07 -4.35
C GLN A 9 16.72 9.26 -4.37
N LEU A 10 17.17 10.18 -5.23
CA LEU A 10 18.58 10.52 -5.36
C LEU A 10 19.07 11.29 -4.13
N CYS A 11 20.26 10.93 -3.64
CA CYS A 11 20.96 11.66 -2.58
C CYS A 11 22.27 12.22 -3.15
N VAL A 12 22.19 13.43 -3.72
CA VAL A 12 23.30 14.09 -4.44
C VAL A 12 24.50 14.45 -3.55
N ALA A 13 24.31 14.52 -2.24
CA ALA A 13 25.36 14.92 -1.31
C ALA A 13 26.27 13.76 -0.88
N TRP A 14 25.72 12.56 -0.73
CA TRP A 14 26.41 11.46 -0.05
C TRP A 14 26.41 10.15 -0.84
N ASN A 15 25.43 9.91 -1.71
CA ASN A 15 25.35 8.68 -2.49
C ASN A 15 25.83 8.90 -3.92
N ASN A 16 27.14 8.77 -4.11
CA ASN A 16 27.78 8.93 -5.42
C ASN A 16 27.76 7.64 -6.27
N VAL A 17 27.10 6.57 -5.80
CA VAL A 17 26.99 5.28 -6.51
C VAL A 17 25.65 5.19 -7.24
N ASN A 18 24.55 5.41 -6.54
CA ASN A 18 23.20 5.34 -7.11
C ASN A 18 22.76 6.72 -7.62
N THR A 19 23.46 7.23 -8.64
CA THR A 19 23.19 8.55 -9.24
C THR A 19 21.97 8.54 -10.17
N TYR A 20 21.62 9.72 -10.70
CA TYR A 20 20.56 9.83 -11.70
C TYR A 20 20.85 8.97 -12.94
N GLU A 21 22.08 9.04 -13.45
CA GLU A 21 22.54 8.28 -14.61
C GLU A 21 22.46 6.78 -14.35
N PHE A 22 22.90 6.33 -13.16
CA PHE A 22 22.82 4.93 -12.75
C PHE A 22 21.40 4.39 -12.94
N TYR A 23 20.40 5.06 -12.34
CA TYR A 23 19.01 4.62 -12.46
C TYR A 23 18.48 4.79 -13.88
N LYS A 24 18.69 5.94 -14.52
CA LYS A 24 18.16 6.24 -15.85
C LYS A 24 18.52 5.18 -16.90
N GLU A 25 19.73 4.66 -16.84
CA GLU A 25 20.21 3.62 -17.76
C GLU A 25 19.61 2.23 -17.49
N ARG A 26 19.17 1.97 -16.25
CA ARG A 26 18.81 0.64 -15.76
C ARG A 26 17.30 0.45 -15.60
N ILE A 27 16.56 1.52 -15.38
CA ILE A 27 15.12 1.42 -15.16
C ILE A 27 14.37 0.99 -16.43
N TYR A 28 13.37 0.13 -16.26
CA TYR A 28 12.39 -0.16 -17.30
C TYR A 28 11.00 -0.31 -16.67
N LYS A 29 9.95 -0.04 -17.45
CA LYS A 29 8.58 -0.14 -16.97
C LYS A 29 8.04 -1.55 -17.14
N LEU A 30 7.46 -2.10 -16.09
CA LEU A 30 6.81 -3.42 -16.12
C LEU A 30 5.61 -3.43 -17.07
N GLU A 31 4.90 -2.31 -17.20
CA GLU A 31 3.74 -2.17 -18.09
C GLU A 31 4.11 -2.30 -19.57
N GLU A 32 5.32 -1.88 -19.95
CA GLU A 32 5.82 -1.97 -21.33
C GLU A 32 6.24 -3.41 -21.69
N GLU A 33 6.45 -4.27 -20.69
CA GLU A 33 6.84 -5.69 -20.84
C GLU A 33 5.66 -6.66 -20.66
N GLY A 34 4.44 -6.15 -20.49
CA GLY A 34 3.24 -6.97 -20.34
C GLY A 34 3.15 -7.75 -19.03
N HIS A 35 3.75 -7.23 -17.96
CA HIS A 35 3.72 -7.86 -16.63
C HIS A 35 2.29 -8.02 -16.08
N ASP A 36 1.97 -9.21 -15.56
CA ASP A 36 0.71 -9.47 -14.86
C ASP A 36 0.82 -9.11 -13.37
N SER A 37 0.29 -7.94 -13.02
CA SER A 37 0.27 -7.46 -11.63
C SER A 37 -0.64 -8.26 -10.67
N THR A 38 -1.36 -9.30 -11.14
CA THR A 38 -2.18 -10.16 -10.29
C THR A 38 -1.46 -11.42 -9.79
N ASP A 39 -0.29 -11.73 -10.37
CA ASP A 39 0.56 -12.86 -9.95
C ASP A 39 1.57 -12.41 -8.88
N MET A 40 1.37 -12.89 -7.65
CA MET A 40 2.25 -12.57 -6.51
C MET A 40 3.66 -13.13 -6.68
N ASP A 41 3.82 -14.34 -7.24
CA ASP A 41 5.13 -14.97 -7.39
C ASP A 41 5.95 -14.27 -8.48
N GLU A 42 5.29 -13.88 -9.58
CA GLU A 42 5.92 -13.08 -10.62
C GLU A 42 6.32 -11.70 -10.09
N ALA A 43 5.42 -11.02 -9.36
CA ALA A 43 5.69 -9.74 -8.73
C ALA A 43 6.92 -9.80 -7.81
N TYR A 44 7.01 -10.83 -6.96
CA TYR A 44 8.17 -11.04 -6.08
C TYR A 44 9.46 -11.32 -6.86
N ARG A 45 9.38 -12.08 -7.95
CA ARG A 45 10.54 -12.34 -8.80
C ARG A 45 11.06 -11.05 -9.44
N LYS A 46 10.16 -10.22 -9.96
CA LYS A 46 10.49 -8.90 -10.52
C LYS A 46 11.04 -7.95 -9.45
N ALA A 47 10.45 -7.91 -8.26
CA ALA A 47 10.92 -7.02 -7.18
C ALA A 47 12.34 -7.32 -6.68
N ARG A 48 12.85 -8.54 -6.94
CA ARG A 48 14.23 -8.94 -6.63
C ARG A 48 15.23 -8.64 -7.75
N GLU A 49 14.78 -8.15 -8.89
CA GLU A 49 15.65 -7.81 -10.01
C GLU A 49 16.46 -6.53 -9.66
N TRP A 50 17.78 -6.63 -9.74
CA TRP A 50 18.71 -5.54 -9.45
C TRP A 50 20.00 -5.72 -10.25
N GLY A 51 20.72 -4.62 -10.49
CA GLY A 51 21.94 -4.61 -11.28
C GLY A 51 21.71 -3.94 -12.62
N ASP A 52 21.82 -4.68 -13.72
CA ASP A 52 21.77 -4.12 -15.08
C ASP A 52 20.37 -3.63 -15.49
N ARG A 53 19.32 -4.20 -14.88
CA ARG A 53 17.93 -3.81 -15.11
C ARG A 53 17.23 -3.67 -13.77
N ILE A 54 16.40 -2.63 -13.66
CA ILE A 54 15.67 -2.30 -12.44
C ILE A 54 14.20 -2.07 -12.85
N PRO A 55 13.28 -2.96 -12.50
CA PRO A 55 11.87 -2.76 -12.81
C PRO A 55 11.29 -1.60 -12.00
N ILE A 56 10.45 -0.81 -12.66
CA ILE A 56 9.57 0.19 -12.04
C ILE A 56 8.13 0.00 -12.56
N GLY A 57 7.17 0.53 -11.83
CA GLY A 57 5.74 0.43 -12.16
C GLY A 57 4.96 -0.36 -11.11
N VAL A 58 3.82 -0.90 -11.50
CA VAL A 58 2.98 -1.72 -10.61
C VAL A 58 3.46 -3.17 -10.61
N PHE A 59 4.09 -3.59 -9.52
CA PHE A 59 4.50 -5.00 -9.33
C PHE A 59 3.32 -5.88 -8.96
N TYR A 60 2.46 -5.44 -8.04
CA TYR A 60 1.35 -6.24 -7.56
C TYR A 60 0.15 -5.39 -7.23
N ARG A 61 -1.03 -5.86 -7.62
CA ARG A 61 -2.32 -5.26 -7.28
C ARG A 61 -3.36 -6.35 -7.13
N MET A 62 -4.05 -6.35 -6.00
CA MET A 62 -5.21 -7.21 -5.77
C MET A 62 -6.27 -6.44 -5.00
N GLU A 63 -7.53 -6.66 -5.37
CA GLU A 63 -8.67 -6.16 -4.61
C GLU A 63 -9.04 -7.14 -3.51
N ARG A 64 -9.01 -6.65 -2.27
CA ARG A 64 -9.41 -7.37 -1.06
C ARG A 64 -10.11 -6.39 -0.11
N PRO A 65 -11.01 -6.88 0.76
CA PRO A 65 -11.59 -6.04 1.81
C PRO A 65 -10.47 -5.38 2.63
N ALA A 66 -10.54 -4.05 2.76
CA ALA A 66 -9.68 -3.30 3.66
C ALA A 66 -10.06 -3.61 5.11
N TYR A 67 -9.15 -3.31 6.05
CA TYR A 67 -9.40 -3.52 7.48
C TYR A 67 -10.71 -2.87 7.95
N ILE A 68 -11.02 -1.65 7.47
CA ILE A 68 -12.24 -0.93 7.84
C ILE A 68 -13.53 -1.61 7.33
N ASP A 69 -13.45 -2.38 6.24
CA ASP A 69 -14.63 -3.03 5.64
C ASP A 69 -15.19 -4.14 6.54
N TYR A 70 -14.38 -4.66 7.46
CA TYR A 70 -14.80 -5.65 8.48
C TYR A 70 -15.61 -5.05 9.62
N PHE A 71 -15.77 -3.73 9.70
CA PHE A 71 -16.51 -3.03 10.74
C PHE A 71 -17.73 -2.31 10.14
N PRO A 72 -18.89 -2.99 9.99
CA PRO A 72 -20.08 -2.39 9.40
C PRO A 72 -20.56 -1.11 10.10
N PHE A 73 -20.37 -1.00 11.41
CA PHE A 73 -20.73 0.17 12.20
C PHE A 73 -19.83 1.39 11.95
N LEU A 74 -18.67 1.21 11.32
CA LEU A 74 -17.81 2.30 10.85
C LEU A 74 -18.14 2.74 9.42
N LYS A 75 -19.14 2.13 8.77
CA LYS A 75 -19.61 2.58 7.45
C LYS A 75 -20.46 3.83 7.63
N GLY A 76 -20.02 4.95 7.05
CA GLY A 76 -20.76 6.21 7.07
C GLY A 76 -20.01 7.32 7.79
N GLU A 77 -20.70 8.05 8.66
CA GLU A 77 -20.11 9.16 9.41
C GLU A 77 -19.09 8.67 10.45
N PRO A 78 -18.02 9.44 10.71
CA PRO A 78 -17.14 9.19 11.84
C PRO A 78 -17.93 9.06 13.15
N VAL A 79 -17.57 8.06 13.98
CA VAL A 79 -18.28 7.75 15.23
C VAL A 79 -18.48 8.96 16.14
N VAL A 80 -17.51 9.89 16.17
CA VAL A 80 -17.58 11.14 16.95
C VAL A 80 -18.74 12.06 16.55
N ARG A 81 -19.30 11.90 15.35
CA ARG A 81 -20.44 12.68 14.84
C ARG A 81 -21.77 11.95 14.99
N LEU A 82 -21.78 10.71 15.46
CA LEU A 82 -23.01 9.99 15.74
C LEU A 82 -23.68 10.57 17.01
N PRO A 83 -25.01 10.68 17.05
CA PRO A 83 -25.72 11.11 18.26
C PRO A 83 -25.41 10.20 19.45
N LEU A 84 -25.21 10.75 20.65
CA LEU A 84 -24.85 9.95 21.84
C LEU A 84 -25.99 9.03 22.30
N ASP A 85 -27.22 9.39 21.96
CA ASP A 85 -28.45 8.63 22.23
C ASP A 85 -28.72 7.54 21.18
N SER A 86 -27.85 7.36 20.17
CA SER A 86 -28.03 6.31 19.17
C SER A 86 -27.76 4.89 19.69
N PHE A 87 -27.28 4.75 20.93
CA PHE A 87 -27.01 3.45 21.57
C PHE A 87 -27.49 3.44 23.03
N ASP A 88 -28.34 2.48 23.38
CA ASP A 88 -28.75 2.26 24.77
C ASP A 88 -27.75 1.33 25.47
N ILE A 89 -27.02 1.88 26.45
CA ILE A 89 -26.03 1.15 27.25
C ILE A 89 -26.54 0.80 28.67
N THR A 90 -27.81 1.07 28.97
CA THR A 90 -28.36 0.97 30.34
C THR A 90 -28.18 -0.42 30.93
N GLU A 91 -28.34 -1.48 30.12
CA GLU A 91 -28.15 -2.85 30.56
C GLU A 91 -26.69 -3.16 30.92
N MET A 92 -25.74 -2.68 30.12
CA MET A 92 -24.30 -2.87 30.35
C MET A 92 -23.82 -2.14 31.62
N MET A 93 -24.42 -0.98 31.92
CA MET A 93 -24.10 -0.21 33.12
C MET A 93 -24.50 -0.94 34.42
N LYS A 94 -25.49 -1.84 34.38
CA LYS A 94 -25.91 -2.62 35.55
C LYS A 94 -24.81 -3.57 36.06
N GLU A 95 -23.85 -3.96 35.22
CA GLU A 95 -22.73 -4.82 35.63
C GLU A 95 -21.71 -4.09 36.53
N PHE A 96 -21.75 -2.76 36.58
CA PHE A 96 -20.82 -1.92 37.33
C PHE A 96 -21.48 -1.25 38.56
N THR A 97 -22.70 -1.64 38.91
CA THR A 97 -23.46 -1.10 40.05
C THR A 97 -23.79 -2.21 41.04
#